data_AF-A0A560LZP4-F1
#
_entry.id   AF-A0A560LZP4-F1
#
_cell.length_a   1.000
_cell.length_b   1.000
_cell.length_c   1.000
_cell.angle_alpha   90.00
_cell.angle_beta   90.00
_cell.angle_gamma   90.00
#
_symmetry.space_group_name_H-M   'P 1'
#
loop_
_entity.id
_entity.type
_entity.pdbx_description
1 polymer ?
#
loop_
_entity_poly.entity_id
_entity_poly.type
_entity_poly.pdbx_seq_one_letter_code
_entity_poly.pdbx_strand_id
1 'polypeptide(L)'
;MLRMKILASVVPLAVAAVFARAELLPGPRPCIEVGGATMQIASVPWQAQLHVSFTDDPGLATVRVQIADSADAADFTVIDDIDDAEAGACESNAVPQLVAISSEPTATGPVIYLTHDGPFDYRVYVQSKTFSARDAAALIVSAHDGHRRLEAASLAPDPNFPRRIMAELTSR
;
A
#
# COMPACT_ATOMS: atom_id res chain seq x y z
N MET A 1 30.13 -0.27 -68.82
CA MET A 1 28.69 0.06 -68.91
C MET A 1 27.96 -0.71 -67.81
N LEU A 2 27.66 -0.07 -66.68
CA LEU A 2 27.10 -0.73 -65.50
C LEU A 2 25.71 -0.13 -65.20
N ARG A 3 24.66 -0.94 -65.29
CA ARG A 3 23.27 -0.53 -65.00
C ARG A 3 22.99 -0.76 -63.51
N MET A 4 22.83 0.30 -62.73
CA MET A 4 22.31 0.21 -61.35
C MET A 4 20.79 0.03 -61.39
N LYS A 5 20.31 -1.13 -60.97
CA LYS A 5 18.91 -1.39 -60.66
C LYS A 5 18.70 -1.08 -59.18
N ILE A 6 18.00 0.01 -58.87
CA ILE A 6 17.53 0.33 -57.51
C ILE A 6 16.36 -0.61 -57.23
N LEU A 7 16.60 -1.62 -56.40
CA LEU A 7 15.53 -2.44 -55.81
C LEU A 7 15.00 -1.67 -54.60
N ALA A 8 13.88 -0.98 -54.77
CA ALA A 8 13.06 -0.48 -53.68
C ALA A 8 12.44 -1.71 -52.97
N SER A 9 13.18 -2.29 -52.04
CA SER A 9 12.70 -3.39 -51.19
C SER A 9 11.95 -2.79 -50.01
N VAL A 10 10.62 -2.85 -50.10
CA VAL A 10 9.68 -2.50 -49.05
C VAL A 10 9.70 -3.62 -48.00
N VAL A 11 10.73 -3.65 -47.15
CA VAL A 11 10.70 -4.44 -45.92
C VAL A 11 11.26 -3.62 -44.76
N PRO A 12 10.46 -2.71 -44.18
CA PRO A 12 10.67 -2.32 -42.81
C PRO A 12 9.37 -2.51 -42.04
N LEU A 13 8.98 -3.75 -41.72
CA LEU A 13 7.90 -4.04 -40.74
C LEU A 13 7.79 -5.55 -40.49
N ALA A 14 8.88 -6.18 -40.02
CA ALA A 14 8.81 -7.56 -39.53
C ALA A 14 9.76 -7.86 -38.37
N VAL A 15 10.18 -6.83 -37.61
CA VAL A 15 10.99 -6.98 -36.39
C VAL A 15 10.43 -6.09 -35.29
N ALA A 16 9.18 -6.34 -34.89
CA ALA A 16 8.60 -5.76 -33.68
C ALA A 16 7.52 -6.66 -33.03
N ALA A 17 7.48 -7.96 -33.37
CA ALA A 17 6.44 -8.88 -32.88
C ALA A 17 6.95 -9.92 -31.86
N VAL A 18 8.14 -9.71 -31.27
CA VAL A 18 8.73 -10.65 -30.29
C VAL A 18 8.91 -10.04 -28.89
N PHE A 19 8.68 -8.73 -28.71
CA PHE A 19 8.79 -8.05 -27.41
C PHE A 19 7.45 -7.74 -26.72
N ALA A 20 6.35 -8.40 -27.11
CA ALA A 20 5.02 -8.08 -26.57
C ALA A 20 4.42 -9.18 -25.66
N ARG A 21 5.19 -10.19 -25.25
CA ARG A 21 4.63 -11.34 -24.49
C ARG A 21 5.39 -11.77 -23.24
N ALA A 22 6.33 -10.97 -22.74
CA ALA A 22 7.11 -11.36 -21.54
C ALA A 22 6.80 -10.54 -20.27
N GLU A 23 6.13 -9.39 -20.31
CA GLU A 23 6.14 -8.45 -19.17
C GLU A 23 4.79 -7.75 -18.86
N LEU A 24 3.63 -8.38 -19.02
CA LEU A 24 2.34 -7.69 -18.77
C LEU A 24 1.21 -8.54 -18.18
N LEU A 25 1.55 -9.64 -17.50
CA LEU A 25 0.64 -10.16 -16.49
C LEU A 25 1.07 -9.50 -15.17
N PRO A 26 0.28 -8.58 -14.59
CA PRO A 26 0.54 -8.12 -13.23
C PRO A 26 0.64 -9.38 -12.37
N GLY A 27 1.81 -9.61 -11.77
CA GLY A 27 2.01 -10.74 -10.87
C GLY A 27 1.00 -10.70 -9.72
N PRO A 28 0.89 -11.81 -8.95
CA PRO A 28 0.06 -11.86 -7.74
C PRO A 28 0.35 -10.61 -6.90
N ARG A 29 -0.67 -9.77 -6.71
CA ARG A 29 -0.48 -8.50 -6.01
C ARG A 29 -0.72 -8.71 -4.52
N PRO A 30 0.26 -8.36 -3.66
CA PRO A 30 0.09 -8.45 -2.22
C PRO A 30 -1.12 -7.63 -1.79
N CYS A 31 -2.08 -8.29 -1.14
CA CYS A 31 -3.34 -7.72 -0.71
C CYS A 31 -3.79 -8.32 0.62
N ILE A 32 -4.52 -7.52 1.41
CA ILE A 32 -5.02 -7.90 2.73
C ILE A 32 -6.43 -7.35 2.91
N GLU A 33 -7.27 -8.05 3.68
CA GLU A 33 -8.55 -7.52 4.14
C GLU A 33 -8.42 -7.07 5.59
N VAL A 34 -8.77 -5.81 5.88
CA VAL A 34 -8.79 -5.26 7.23
C VAL A 34 -10.12 -4.55 7.47
N GLY A 35 -10.93 -5.07 8.39
CA GLY A 35 -12.20 -4.43 8.79
C GLY A 35 -13.23 -4.28 7.66
N GLY A 36 -13.25 -5.20 6.69
CA GLY A 36 -14.15 -5.14 5.53
C GLY A 36 -13.67 -4.25 4.38
N ALA A 37 -12.46 -3.66 4.48
CA ALA A 37 -11.79 -2.96 3.39
C ALA A 37 -10.64 -3.80 2.84
N THR A 38 -10.57 -3.93 1.53
CA THR A 38 -9.47 -4.61 0.84
C THR A 38 -8.36 -3.60 0.55
N MET A 39 -7.14 -3.87 0.99
CA MET A 39 -5.96 -3.06 0.70
C MET A 39 -5.01 -3.82 -0.22
N GLN A 40 -4.43 -3.11 -1.18
CA GLN A 40 -3.54 -3.72 -2.18
C GLN A 40 -2.39 -2.78 -2.55
N ILE A 41 -1.21 -3.34 -2.77
CA ILE A 41 -0.09 -2.56 -3.31
C ILE A 41 -0.38 -2.14 -4.75
N ALA A 42 -0.23 -0.85 -5.02
CA ALA A 42 -0.45 -0.28 -6.34
C ALA A 42 0.64 -0.76 -7.31
N SER A 43 0.24 -1.15 -8.53
CA SER A 43 1.21 -1.46 -9.60
C SER A 43 2.00 -0.23 -10.03
N VAL A 44 1.36 0.94 -9.95
CA VAL A 44 1.98 2.23 -10.27
C VAL A 44 1.69 3.23 -9.15
N PRO A 45 2.72 3.90 -8.59
CA PRO A 45 2.55 4.71 -7.38
C PRO A 45 1.52 5.84 -7.49
N TRP A 46 1.36 6.43 -8.68
CA TRP A 46 0.44 7.56 -8.90
C TRP A 46 -1.05 7.19 -8.87
N GLN A 47 -1.39 5.89 -8.94
CA GLN A 47 -2.77 5.41 -8.80
C GLN A 47 -3.16 5.15 -7.35
N ALA A 48 -2.19 5.14 -6.43
CA ALA A 48 -2.46 4.88 -5.03
C ALA A 48 -3.19 6.06 -4.37
N GLN A 49 -4.11 5.74 -3.47
CA GLN A 49 -4.75 6.73 -2.63
C GLN A 49 -3.95 6.97 -1.36
N LEU A 50 -3.23 5.94 -0.89
CA LEU A 50 -2.38 5.99 0.29
C LEU A 50 -0.91 5.92 -0.12
N HIS A 51 -0.09 6.76 0.51
CA HIS A 51 1.34 6.80 0.27
C HIS A 51 2.06 6.60 1.59
N VAL A 52 2.94 5.60 1.62
CA VAL A 52 3.86 5.37 2.73
C VAL A 52 5.30 5.47 2.22
N SER A 53 6.24 5.71 3.10
CA SER A 53 7.67 5.74 2.77
C SER A 53 8.46 4.94 3.80
N PHE A 54 9.66 4.50 3.45
CA PHE A 54 10.57 3.81 4.36
C PHE A 54 11.80 4.66 4.64
N THR A 55 12.33 4.54 5.86
CA THR A 55 13.60 5.12 6.27
C THR A 55 14.45 4.05 6.95
N ASP A 56 15.76 4.18 6.84
CA ASP A 56 16.73 3.41 7.62
C ASP A 56 17.17 4.16 8.88
N ASP A 57 16.82 5.44 9.01
CA ASP A 57 17.07 6.24 10.21
C ASP A 57 15.88 6.14 11.19
N PRO A 58 16.04 5.49 12.35
CA PRO A 58 14.98 5.40 13.35
C PRO A 58 14.53 6.76 13.89
N GLY A 59 15.35 7.82 13.81
CA GLY A 59 14.99 9.16 14.26
C GLY A 59 14.00 9.89 13.34
N LEU A 60 13.90 9.47 12.07
CA LEU A 60 12.97 10.02 11.08
C LEU A 60 11.65 9.23 11.00
N ALA A 61 11.59 8.09 11.68
CA ALA A 61 10.45 7.20 11.63
C ALA A 61 9.26 7.76 12.39
N THR A 62 8.10 7.82 11.74
CA THR A 62 6.82 8.09 12.41
C THR A 62 6.17 6.82 12.95
N VAL A 63 6.52 5.66 12.36
CA VAL A 63 6.01 4.35 12.74
C VAL A 63 7.15 3.33 12.68
N ARG A 64 7.25 2.49 13.71
CA ARG A 64 8.21 1.40 13.81
C ARG A 64 7.48 0.07 13.65
N VAL A 65 7.88 -0.69 12.65
CA VAL A 65 7.32 -2.03 12.42
C VAL A 65 8.42 -3.05 12.69
N GLN A 66 8.17 -3.93 13.67
CA GLN A 66 9.06 -5.03 13.97
C GLN A 66 8.71 -6.26 13.13
N ILE A 67 9.72 -6.90 12.57
CA ILE A 67 9.61 -8.20 11.91
C ILE A 67 9.72 -9.26 13.01
N ALA A 68 8.62 -9.94 13.30
CA ALA A 68 8.56 -11.00 14.29
C ALA A 68 9.18 -12.30 13.75
N ASP A 69 9.72 -13.12 14.65
CA ASP A 69 10.33 -14.41 14.29
C ASP A 69 9.30 -15.54 14.11
N SER A 70 8.08 -15.36 14.61
CA SER A 70 7.00 -16.36 14.56
C SER A 70 5.62 -15.71 14.45
N ALA A 71 4.67 -16.45 13.89
CA ALA A 71 3.29 -15.99 13.73
C ALA A 71 2.61 -15.65 15.07
N ASP A 72 2.86 -16.44 16.12
CA ASP A 72 2.26 -16.24 17.45
C ASP A 72 2.70 -14.93 18.13
N ALA A 73 3.86 -14.39 17.71
CA ALA A 73 4.41 -13.15 18.25
C ALA A 73 3.99 -11.91 17.44
N ALA A 74 3.30 -12.08 16.31
CA ALA A 74 2.95 -10.98 15.42
C ALA A 74 1.50 -10.49 15.63
N ASP A 75 1.30 -9.19 15.45
CA ASP A 75 -0.03 -8.60 15.43
C ASP A 75 -0.69 -8.76 14.04
N PHE A 76 0.14 -8.96 13.00
CA PHE A 76 -0.29 -9.23 11.63
C PHE A 76 0.57 -10.34 11.00
N THR A 77 -0.08 -11.38 10.49
CA THR A 77 0.58 -12.57 9.91
C THR A 77 0.21 -12.74 8.44
N VAL A 78 1.21 -12.85 7.58
CA VAL A 78 1.03 -13.19 6.16
C VAL A 78 1.64 -14.56 5.92
N ILE A 79 0.82 -15.52 5.49
CA ILE A 79 1.24 -16.88 5.14
C ILE A 79 0.66 -17.18 3.75
N ASP A 80 1.53 -17.39 2.77
CA ASP A 80 1.18 -17.57 1.34
C ASP A 80 1.93 -18.79 0.78
N ASP A 81 1.84 -19.91 1.49
CA ASP A 81 2.42 -21.21 1.10
C ASP A 81 1.37 -22.34 1.11
N ILE A 82 0.09 -21.98 1.10
CA ILE A 82 -0.98 -22.93 0.79
C ILE A 82 -1.15 -22.94 -0.74
N ASP A 83 -0.88 -24.07 -1.37
CA ASP A 83 -1.09 -24.29 -2.82
C ASP A 83 -2.57 -24.05 -3.22
N ASP A 84 -3.47 -24.01 -2.24
CA ASP A 84 -4.79 -23.40 -2.37
C ASP A 84 -4.68 -21.89 -2.23
N ALA A 85 -4.56 -21.21 -3.38
CA ALA A 85 -5.08 -19.85 -3.47
C ALA A 85 -6.56 -19.92 -3.08
N GLU A 86 -6.91 -19.59 -1.84
CA GLU A 86 -8.29 -19.34 -1.48
C GLU A 86 -8.76 -18.17 -2.37
N ALA A 87 -9.38 -18.52 -3.49
CA ALA A 87 -9.96 -17.60 -4.45
C ALA A 87 -11.06 -16.84 -3.71
N GLY A 88 -10.73 -15.65 -3.20
CA GLY A 88 -11.67 -14.90 -2.39
C GLY A 88 -11.08 -13.92 -1.39
N ALA A 89 -9.86 -14.13 -0.87
CA ALA A 89 -9.35 -13.31 0.24
C ALA A 89 -9.26 -11.80 -0.05
N CYS A 90 -9.08 -11.44 -1.32
CA CYS A 90 -9.13 -10.06 -1.80
C CYS A 90 -10.17 -9.87 -2.92
N GLU A 91 -10.98 -10.89 -3.19
CA GLU A 91 -12.06 -10.86 -4.18
C GLU A 91 -13.34 -10.32 -3.53
N SER A 92 -13.24 -9.15 -2.91
CA SER A 92 -14.40 -8.41 -2.47
C SER A 92 -14.96 -7.58 -3.63
N ASN A 93 -16.29 -7.47 -3.73
CA ASN A 93 -16.95 -6.60 -4.71
C ASN A 93 -16.68 -5.08 -4.47
N ALA A 94 -15.92 -4.74 -3.42
CA ALA A 94 -15.51 -3.40 -3.09
C ALA A 94 -14.23 -3.01 -3.86
N VAL A 95 -14.13 -1.74 -4.25
CA VAL A 95 -12.92 -1.20 -4.89
C VAL A 95 -11.78 -1.23 -3.87
N PRO A 96 -10.65 -1.92 -4.14
CA PRO A 96 -9.56 -2.00 -3.19
C PRO A 96 -8.86 -0.64 -3.03
N GLN A 97 -8.49 -0.33 -1.80
CA GLN A 97 -7.70 0.86 -1.50
C GLN A 97 -6.24 0.59 -1.88
N LEU A 98 -5.73 1.39 -2.81
CA LEU A 98 -4.39 1.22 -3.36
C LEU A 98 -3.35 1.95 -2.52
N VAL A 99 -2.28 1.23 -2.17
CA VAL A 99 -1.15 1.69 -1.35
C VAL A 99 0.11 1.78 -2.22
N ALA A 100 0.77 2.94 -2.22
CA ALA A 100 2.06 3.15 -2.85
C ALA A 100 3.17 3.25 -1.81
N ILE A 101 4.26 2.53 -2.07
CA ILE A 101 5.52 2.72 -1.37
C ILE A 101 6.30 3.77 -2.16
N SER A 102 6.45 4.95 -1.57
CA SER A 102 7.11 6.10 -2.17
C SER A 102 8.59 6.13 -1.77
N SER A 103 9.46 6.47 -2.73
CA SER A 103 10.90 6.61 -2.49
C SER A 103 11.24 7.80 -1.60
N GLU A 104 10.40 8.83 -1.63
CA GLU A 104 10.57 10.04 -0.83
C GLU A 104 9.42 10.15 0.19
N PRO A 105 9.73 10.55 1.44
CA PRO A 105 8.71 10.87 2.43
C PRO A 105 7.81 12.00 1.92
N THR A 106 6.50 11.77 1.95
CA THR A 106 5.54 12.84 1.73
C THR A 106 5.30 13.59 3.04
N ALA A 107 5.01 14.88 2.98
CA ALA A 107 4.84 15.71 4.19
C ALA A 107 3.71 15.26 5.13
N THR A 108 2.81 14.39 4.66
CA THR A 108 1.63 13.91 5.41
C THR A 108 1.49 12.39 5.43
N GLY A 109 2.44 11.67 4.82
CA GLY A 109 2.43 10.22 4.78
C GLY A 109 3.32 9.62 5.87
N PRO A 110 2.97 8.43 6.39
CA PRO A 110 3.80 7.77 7.39
C PRO A 110 5.16 7.37 6.80
N VAL A 111 6.20 7.59 7.61
CA VAL A 111 7.56 7.12 7.39
C VAL A 111 7.80 5.91 8.29
N ILE A 112 8.03 4.76 7.67
CA ILE A 112 8.12 3.45 8.32
C ILE A 112 9.58 3.08 8.50
N TYR A 113 9.95 2.68 9.72
CA TYR A 113 11.23 2.03 10.00
C TYR A 113 11.00 0.55 10.30
N LEU A 114 11.67 -0.32 9.54
CA LEU A 114 11.65 -1.76 9.77
C LEU A 114 12.78 -2.14 10.71
N THR A 115 12.46 -2.95 11.72
CA THR A 115 13.45 -3.46 12.66
C THR A 115 13.19 -4.92 13.00
N HIS A 116 14.23 -5.65 13.41
CA HIS A 116 14.07 -6.96 14.05
C HIS A 116 14.03 -6.85 15.57
N ASP A 117 14.59 -5.76 16.12
CA ASP A 117 14.77 -5.59 17.56
C ASP A 117 14.33 -4.19 18.03
N GLY A 118 14.12 -4.06 19.33
CA GLY A 118 13.85 -2.76 19.97
C GLY A 118 12.37 -2.37 19.99
N PRO A 119 12.06 -1.10 20.32
CA PRO A 119 10.69 -0.64 20.46
C PRO A 119 9.96 -0.63 19.11
N PHE A 120 8.71 -1.07 19.12
CA PHE A 120 7.86 -1.20 17.93
C PHE A 120 6.44 -0.72 18.21
N ASP A 121 5.75 -0.27 17.17
CA ASP A 121 4.32 0.06 17.20
C ASP A 121 3.47 -1.12 16.71
N TYR A 122 3.99 -1.89 15.74
CA TYR A 122 3.34 -3.08 15.18
C TYR A 122 4.34 -4.20 14.95
N ARG A 123 3.90 -5.45 15.07
CA ARG A 123 4.66 -6.63 14.66
C ARG A 123 4.05 -7.33 13.46
N VAL A 124 4.89 -7.60 12.47
CA VAL A 124 4.52 -8.37 11.28
C VAL A 124 5.32 -9.65 11.19
N TYR A 125 4.66 -10.76 10.87
CA TYR A 125 5.30 -12.01 10.48
C TYR A 125 4.94 -12.32 9.04
N VAL A 126 5.93 -12.63 8.20
CA VAL A 126 5.72 -12.94 6.79
C VAL A 126 6.40 -14.26 6.45
N GLN A 127 5.60 -15.23 6.03
CA GLN A 127 6.00 -16.51 5.49
C GLN A 127 5.41 -16.65 4.08
N SER A 128 6.06 -16.04 3.10
CA SER A 128 5.66 -16.05 1.70
C SER A 128 6.87 -16.03 0.78
N LYS A 129 6.70 -16.58 -0.42
CA LYS A 129 7.68 -16.46 -1.51
C LYS A 129 7.46 -15.21 -2.36
N THR A 130 6.25 -14.66 -2.35
CA THR A 130 5.83 -13.56 -3.24
C THR A 130 5.63 -12.24 -2.49
N PHE A 131 5.40 -12.30 -1.18
CA PHE A 131 5.03 -11.19 -0.33
C PHE A 131 6.19 -10.84 0.63
N SER A 132 6.61 -9.57 0.67
CA SER A 132 7.73 -9.14 1.52
C SER A 132 7.29 -8.53 2.85
N ALA A 133 8.18 -8.55 3.86
CA ALA A 133 7.95 -7.84 5.14
C ALA A 133 7.72 -6.33 4.95
N ARG A 134 8.33 -5.75 3.91
CA ARG A 134 8.13 -4.35 3.54
C ARG A 134 6.70 -4.11 3.05
N ASP A 135 6.16 -5.00 2.21
CA ASP A 135 4.78 -4.89 1.73
C ASP A 135 3.78 -5.07 2.88
N ALA A 136 4.06 -5.97 3.83
CA ALA A 136 3.20 -6.20 5.01
C ALA A 136 3.13 -4.94 5.85
N ALA A 137 4.30 -4.36 6.13
CA ALA A 137 4.41 -3.12 6.88
C ALA A 137 3.69 -1.98 6.18
N ALA A 138 3.84 -1.85 4.86
CA ALA A 138 3.14 -0.83 4.10
C ALA A 138 1.62 -0.97 4.20
N LEU A 139 1.09 -2.19 4.10
CA LEU A 139 -0.34 -2.45 4.17
C LEU A 139 -0.91 -2.23 5.59
N ILE A 140 -0.29 -2.78 6.64
CA ILE A 140 -0.81 -2.62 8.01
C ILE A 140 -0.77 -1.16 8.49
N VAL A 141 0.30 -0.44 8.15
CA VAL A 141 0.43 0.99 8.51
C VAL A 141 -0.59 1.82 7.72
N SER A 142 -0.79 1.51 6.45
CA SER A 142 -1.83 2.15 5.63
C SER A 142 -3.23 1.88 6.17
N ALA A 143 -3.50 0.66 6.63
CA ALA A 143 -4.78 0.29 7.23
C ALA A 143 -5.10 1.10 8.48
N HIS A 144 -4.10 1.28 9.35
CA HIS A 144 -4.27 2.06 10.57
C HIS A 144 -4.32 3.58 10.33
N ASP A 145 -3.53 4.12 9.39
CA ASP A 145 -3.61 5.56 9.05
C ASP A 145 -4.97 5.92 8.44
N GLY A 146 -5.51 5.05 7.56
CA GLY A 146 -6.85 5.21 7.01
C GLY A 146 -7.92 5.26 8.11
N HIS A 147 -7.84 4.38 9.10
CA HIS A 147 -8.78 4.38 10.22
C HIS A 147 -8.68 5.65 11.08
N ARG A 148 -7.45 6.10 11.41
CA ARG A 148 -7.26 7.39 12.11
C ARG A 148 -7.79 8.58 11.34
N ARG A 149 -7.62 8.62 10.01
CA ARG A 149 -8.16 9.70 9.18
C ARG A 149 -9.69 9.71 9.17
N LEU A 150 -10.32 8.53 9.10
CA LEU A 150 -11.78 8.41 9.19
C LEU A 150 -12.29 8.80 10.58
N GLU A 151 -11.61 8.38 11.65
CA GLU A 151 -11.92 8.77 13.03
C GLU A 151 -11.76 10.29 13.23
N ALA A 152 -10.67 10.88 12.76
CA ALA A 152 -10.43 12.32 12.82
C ALA A 152 -11.46 13.13 12.00
N ALA A 153 -11.91 12.63 10.85
CA ALA A 153 -12.97 13.25 10.06
C ALA A 153 -14.33 13.16 10.76
N SER A 154 -14.59 12.08 11.51
CA SER A 154 -15.79 11.94 12.34
C SER A 154 -15.75 12.83 13.61
N LEU A 155 -14.55 13.20 14.06
CA LEU A 155 -14.32 14.08 15.21
C LEU A 155 -14.33 15.58 14.87
N ALA A 156 -14.70 15.96 13.65
CA ALA A 156 -14.81 17.36 13.26
C ALA A 156 -15.69 18.11 14.28
N PRO A 157 -15.20 19.21 14.88
CA PRO A 157 -15.94 19.93 15.90
C PRO A 157 -17.21 20.50 15.29
N ASP A 158 -18.35 20.13 15.87
CA ASP A 158 -19.65 20.67 15.52
C ASP A 158 -19.58 22.22 15.58
N PRO A 159 -19.73 22.94 14.46
CA PRO A 159 -19.66 24.40 14.44
C PRO A 159 -20.85 25.06 15.18
N ASN A 160 -21.79 24.28 15.72
CA ASN A 160 -22.99 24.75 16.41
C ASN A 160 -22.85 24.82 17.95
N PHE A 161 -21.62 24.80 18.48
CA PHE A 161 -21.34 24.92 19.92
C PHE A 161 -21.07 26.35 20.46
N PRO A 162 -21.75 27.42 20.00
CA PRO A 162 -21.89 28.59 20.86
C PRO A 162 -23.30 29.18 20.83
N ARG A 163 -24.27 28.54 21.50
CA ARG A 163 -25.52 29.25 21.85
C ARG A 163 -26.31 28.73 23.05
N ARG A 164 -25.93 27.61 23.65
CA ARG A 164 -26.70 27.04 24.78
C ARG A 164 -26.29 27.54 26.17
N ILE A 165 -25.15 28.23 26.31
CA ILE A 165 -24.62 28.61 27.65
C ILE A 165 -25.00 30.06 28.05
N MET A 166 -25.51 30.89 27.13
CA MET A 166 -25.85 32.30 27.42
C MET A 166 -27.35 32.55 27.75
N ALA A 167 -28.20 31.51 27.75
CA ALA A 167 -29.64 31.67 28.06
C ALA A 167 -29.99 31.43 29.54
N GLU A 168 -29.05 30.97 30.37
CA GLU A 168 -29.34 30.55 31.76
C GLU A 168 -28.80 31.50 32.84
N LEU A 169 -28.16 32.62 32.44
CA LEU A 169 -27.56 33.59 33.37
C LEU A 169 -28.35 34.91 33.53
N THR A 170 -29.51 35.06 32.91
CA THR A 170 -30.37 36.27 33.06
C THR A 170 -31.64 36.04 33.88
N SER A 171 -31.79 34.88 34.52
CA SER A 171 -32.92 34.60 35.41
C SER A 171 -32.44 34.26 36.82
N ARG A 172 -31.76 35.20 37.49
CA ARG A 172 -31.72 35.29 38.96
C ARG A 172 -31.60 36.74 39.40
#